data_AF-A0A352KR09-F1
#
_entry.id   AF-A0A352KR09-F1
#
_cell.length_a   1.000
_cell.length_b   1.000
_cell.length_c   1.000
_cell.angle_alpha   90.00
_cell.angle_beta   90.00
_cell.angle_gamma   90.00
#
_symmetry.space_group_name_H-M   'P 1'
#
loop_
_entity.id
_entity.type
_entity.pdbx_description
1 polymer ?
#
loop_
_entity_poly.entity_id
_entity_poly.type
_entity_poly.pdbx_seq_one_letter_code
_entity_poly.pdbx_strand_id
1 'polypeptide(L)'
;MRIISATHQDLLEKIEQGDFREDLYYRISEVTVNIPPLKAREGDVLLLAKAFLDRFKREMNRIEIKGFSSQASQAIVDYAWPGNVRELENRVKRAVIMAEGNEISADELEITPAEKDQSLPLNLRTVRERAETNAIIQAVGHAGGNMSRAAELLGITRPTLYSLMSKYNLKV
;
A
#
# COMPACT_ATOMS: atom_id res chain seq x y z
N MET A 1 7.20 4.76 -40.20
CA MET A 1 6.04 4.69 -39.27
C MET A 1 6.52 3.98 -38.01
N ARG A 2 6.28 4.52 -36.81
CA ARG A 2 6.65 3.89 -35.53
C ARG A 2 5.38 3.45 -34.82
N ILE A 3 5.29 2.17 -34.47
CA ILE A 3 4.10 1.59 -33.83
C ILE A 3 4.40 1.40 -32.35
N ILE A 4 3.48 1.81 -31.49
CA ILE A 4 3.50 1.58 -30.05
C ILE A 4 2.19 0.89 -29.71
N SER A 5 2.25 -0.26 -29.03
CA SER A 5 1.09 -1.02 -28.59
C SER A 5 1.21 -1.35 -27.10
N ALA A 6 0.07 -1.53 -26.43
CA ALA A 6 0.00 -1.88 -25.02
C ALA A 6 -1.20 -2.80 -24.79
N THR A 7 -1.05 -3.79 -23.91
CA THR A 7 -2.11 -4.74 -23.54
C THR A 7 -2.02 -5.08 -22.06
N HIS A 8 -3.16 -5.47 -21.47
CA HIS A 8 -3.26 -6.00 -20.11
C HIS A 8 -3.39 -7.54 -20.09
N GLN A 9 -3.48 -8.15 -21.26
CA GLN A 9 -3.65 -9.59 -21.43
C GLN A 9 -2.30 -10.24 -21.73
N ASP A 10 -2.14 -11.49 -21.29
CA ASP A 10 -1.00 -12.30 -21.69
C ASP A 10 -1.19 -12.77 -23.14
N LEU A 11 -0.40 -12.19 -24.05
CA LEU A 11 -0.48 -12.52 -25.47
C LEU A 11 0.06 -13.93 -25.77
N LEU A 12 0.98 -14.46 -24.97
CA LEU A 12 1.50 -15.82 -25.16
C LEU A 12 0.39 -16.83 -24.84
N GLU A 13 -0.31 -16.64 -23.73
CA GLU A 13 -1.48 -17.46 -23.38
C GLU A 13 -2.57 -17.37 -24.47
N LYS A 14 -2.80 -16.17 -25.02
CA LYS A 14 -3.78 -15.97 -26.10
C LYS A 14 -3.36 -16.61 -27.43
N ILE A 15 -2.07 -16.74 -27.71
CA ILE A 15 -1.57 -17.50 -28.86
C ILE A 15 -1.84 -18.99 -28.66
N GLU A 16 -1.56 -19.53 -27.47
CA GLU A 16 -1.85 -20.94 -27.14
C GLU A 16 -3.34 -21.26 -27.25
N GLN A 17 -4.21 -20.32 -26.88
CA GLN A 17 -5.67 -20.43 -27.00
C GLN A 17 -6.19 -20.25 -28.45
N GLY A 18 -5.35 -19.84 -29.39
CA GLY A 18 -5.74 -19.54 -30.78
C GLY A 18 -6.48 -18.20 -30.98
N ASP A 19 -6.60 -17.40 -29.92
CA ASP A 19 -7.24 -16.09 -29.92
C ASP A 19 -6.32 -14.97 -30.46
N PHE A 20 -5.01 -15.23 -30.54
CA PHE A 20 -4.04 -14.26 -31.03
C PHE A 20 -3.06 -14.85 -32.04
N ARG A 21 -2.72 -14.02 -33.02
CA ARG A 21 -1.83 -14.39 -34.13
C ARG A 21 -0.37 -14.31 -33.72
N GLU A 22 0.31 -15.45 -33.82
CA GLU A 22 1.74 -15.58 -33.50
C GLU A 22 2.63 -14.66 -34.34
N ASP A 23 2.38 -14.56 -35.64
CA ASP A 23 3.16 -13.73 -36.57
C ASP A 23 3.06 -12.23 -36.23
N LEU A 24 1.93 -11.78 -35.69
CA LEU A 24 1.74 -10.41 -35.25
C LEU A 24 2.48 -10.15 -33.94
N TYR A 25 2.44 -11.10 -32.99
CA TYR A 25 3.15 -10.99 -31.72
C TYR A 25 4.64 -10.74 -31.93
N TYR A 26 5.31 -11.54 -32.76
CA TYR A 26 6.74 -11.36 -33.02
C TYR A 26 7.09 -10.04 -33.71
N ARG A 27 6.15 -9.41 -34.45
CA ARG A 27 6.38 -8.10 -35.09
C ARG A 27 6.19 -6.92 -34.14
N ILE A 28 5.37 -7.07 -33.09
CA ILE A 28 5.07 -5.98 -32.15
C ILE A 28 5.84 -6.09 -30.83
N SER A 29 6.33 -7.30 -30.50
CA SER A 29 7.04 -7.60 -29.25
C SER A 29 8.57 -7.52 -29.39
N GLU A 30 9.09 -6.81 -30.39
CA GLU A 30 10.54 -6.66 -30.62
C GLU A 30 11.24 -5.96 -29.43
N VAL A 31 10.57 -5.00 -28.80
CA VAL A 31 11.00 -4.38 -27.54
C VAL A 31 9.80 -4.28 -26.60
N THR A 32 9.76 -5.15 -25.60
CA THR A 32 8.69 -5.18 -24.60
C THR A 32 9.10 -4.43 -23.34
N VAL A 33 8.27 -3.48 -22.90
CA VAL A 33 8.41 -2.83 -21.60
C VAL A 33 7.36 -3.42 -20.67
N ASN A 34 7.79 -4.20 -19.69
CA ASN A 34 6.87 -4.70 -18.66
C ASN A 34 6.58 -3.58 -17.65
N ILE A 35 5.29 -3.27 -17.45
CA ILE A 35 4.86 -2.23 -16.52
C ILE A 35 4.53 -2.92 -15.20
N PRO A 36 5.37 -2.79 -14.15
CA PRO A 36 5.09 -3.45 -12.89
C PRO A 36 3.82 -2.86 -12.25
N PRO A 37 3.01 -3.70 -11.57
CA PRO A 37 1.84 -3.24 -10.84
C PRO A 37 2.27 -2.24 -9.77
N LEU A 38 1.34 -1.37 -9.37
CA LEU A 38 1.63 -0.28 -8.43
C LEU A 38 2.23 -0.77 -7.11
N LYS A 39 1.80 -1.94 -6.62
CA LYS A 39 2.33 -2.59 -5.41
C LYS A 39 3.81 -2.98 -5.50
N ALA A 40 4.30 -3.31 -6.69
CA ALA A 40 5.70 -3.68 -6.89
C ALA A 40 6.64 -2.46 -6.95
N ARG A 41 6.09 -1.24 -6.81
CA ARG A 41 6.82 0.02 -6.80
C ARG A 41 6.83 0.59 -5.38
N GLU A 42 7.74 0.11 -4.56
CA GLU A 42 7.89 0.58 -3.18
C GLU A 42 8.18 2.10 -3.15
N GLY A 43 7.43 2.85 -2.34
CA GLY A 43 7.60 4.30 -2.18
C GLY A 43 6.91 5.19 -3.23
N ASP A 44 6.68 4.69 -4.45
CA ASP A 44 6.07 5.48 -5.55
C ASP A 44 4.60 5.81 -5.32
N VAL A 45 3.88 4.93 -4.61
CA VAL A 45 2.42 5.03 -4.43
C VAL A 45 2.04 6.34 -3.73
N LEU A 46 2.74 6.69 -2.65
CA LEU A 46 2.46 7.92 -1.89
C LEU A 46 2.85 9.17 -2.69
N LEU A 47 3.92 9.10 -3.50
CA LEU A 47 4.34 10.19 -4.37
C LEU A 47 3.29 10.46 -5.45
N LEU A 48 2.80 9.40 -6.11
CA LEU A 48 1.71 9.48 -7.08
C LEU A 48 0.42 10.02 -6.46
N ALA A 49 0.07 9.55 -5.25
CA ALA A 49 -1.09 10.03 -4.52
C ALA A 49 -1.02 11.54 -4.26
N LYS A 50 0.15 12.04 -3.83
CA LYS A 50 0.39 13.47 -3.62
C LYS A 50 0.29 14.27 -4.92
N ALA A 51 0.86 13.76 -6.02
CA ALA A 51 0.78 14.43 -7.32
C ALA A 51 -0.67 14.55 -7.81
N PHE A 52 -1.48 13.48 -7.66
CA PHE A 52 -2.91 13.53 -7.98
C PHE A 52 -3.66 14.50 -7.08
N LEU A 53 -3.37 14.47 -5.79
CA LEU A 53 -3.97 15.37 -4.82
C LEU A 53 -3.75 16.84 -5.19
N ASP A 54 -2.50 17.22 -5.50
CA ASP A 54 -2.16 18.60 -5.87
C ASP A 54 -2.75 19.02 -7.21
N ARG A 55 -2.96 18.08 -8.13
CA ARG A 55 -3.67 18.34 -9.38
C ARG A 55 -5.16 18.59 -9.10
N PHE A 56 -5.83 17.70 -8.37
CA PHE A 56 -7.27 17.78 -8.15
C PHE A 56 -7.69 18.93 -7.23
N LYS A 57 -6.89 19.28 -6.22
CA LYS A 57 -7.13 20.48 -5.40
C LYS A 57 -7.19 21.75 -6.26
N ARG A 58 -6.29 21.86 -7.25
CA ARG A 58 -6.25 23.00 -8.19
C ARG A 58 -7.42 22.98 -9.16
N GLU A 59 -7.75 21.82 -9.72
CA GLU A 59 -8.87 21.67 -10.65
C GLU A 59 -10.24 21.95 -10.00
N MET A 60 -10.38 21.64 -8.70
CA MET A 60 -11.65 21.74 -7.96
C MET A 60 -11.71 22.94 -7.00
N ASN A 61 -10.73 23.83 -7.02
CA ASN A 61 -10.60 24.98 -6.09
C ASN A 61 -10.65 24.59 -4.59
N ARG A 62 -10.14 23.40 -4.23
CA ARG A 62 -10.05 22.88 -2.85
C ARG A 62 -8.65 23.11 -2.25
N ILE A 63 -8.17 24.35 -2.25
CA ILE A 63 -6.79 24.70 -1.87
C ILE A 63 -6.56 24.58 -0.34
N GLU A 64 -7.64 24.59 0.44
CA GLU A 64 -7.61 24.41 1.89
C GLU A 64 -7.11 23.02 2.33
N ILE A 65 -7.21 22.03 1.45
CA ILE A 65 -6.70 20.69 1.72
C ILE A 65 -5.17 20.75 1.65
N LYS A 66 -4.49 20.42 2.75
CA LYS A 66 -3.02 20.45 2.88
C LYS A 66 -2.38 19.14 2.48
N GLY A 67 -3.03 18.01 2.74
CA GLY A 67 -2.42 16.70 2.49
C GLY A 67 -3.30 15.54 2.89
N PHE A 68 -2.66 14.40 3.05
CA PHE A 68 -3.24 13.20 3.66
C PHE A 68 -2.88 13.20 5.15
N SER A 69 -3.81 12.77 6.00
CA SER A 69 -3.52 12.44 7.39
C SER A 69 -2.47 11.32 7.48
N SER A 70 -1.84 11.15 8.64
CA SER A 70 -0.87 10.06 8.84
C SER A 70 -1.50 8.68 8.63
N GLN A 71 -2.76 8.50 9.05
CA GLN A 71 -3.50 7.25 8.87
C GLN A 71 -3.81 6.99 7.38
N ALA A 72 -4.24 8.01 6.64
CA ALA A 72 -4.46 7.91 5.19
C ALA A 72 -3.17 7.59 4.44
N SER A 73 -2.07 8.24 4.79
CA SER A 73 -0.75 7.99 4.18
C SER A 73 -0.31 6.55 4.37
N GLN A 74 -0.50 6.00 5.57
CA GLN A 74 -0.20 4.60 5.87
C GLN A 74 -1.14 3.65 5.12
N ALA A 75 -2.44 3.93 5.07
CA ALA A 75 -3.41 3.13 4.33
C ALA A 75 -3.09 3.09 2.82
N ILE A 76 -2.64 4.21 2.24
CA ILE A 76 -2.19 4.27 0.85
C ILE A 76 -1.00 3.32 0.60
N VAL A 77 -0.05 3.26 1.53
CA VAL A 77 1.14 2.41 1.40
C VAL A 77 0.79 0.93 1.58
N ASP A 78 -0.07 0.61 2.54
CA ASP A 78 -0.39 -0.76 2.92
C ASP A 78 -1.42 -1.44 2.00
N TYR A 79 -2.16 -0.66 1.22
CA TYR A 79 -3.18 -1.20 0.33
C TYR A 79 -2.58 -1.92 -0.89
N ALA A 80 -3.23 -3.02 -1.30
CA ALA A 80 -2.70 -3.89 -2.35
C ALA A 80 -2.80 -3.30 -3.77
N TRP A 81 -3.63 -2.26 -3.97
CA TRP A 81 -3.89 -1.60 -5.26
C TRP A 81 -4.19 -2.57 -6.41
N PRO A 82 -5.24 -3.41 -6.30
CA PRO A 82 -5.59 -4.37 -7.35
C PRO A 82 -5.95 -3.69 -8.68
N GLY A 83 -6.47 -2.45 -8.65
CA GLY A 83 -6.93 -1.69 -9.81
C GLY A 83 -5.88 -0.77 -10.47
N ASN A 84 -4.59 -0.98 -10.25
CA ASN A 84 -3.49 -0.15 -10.78
C ASN A 84 -3.57 1.35 -10.38
N VAL A 85 -2.75 2.20 -11.03
CA VAL A 85 -2.69 3.66 -10.82
C VAL A 85 -4.04 4.36 -11.01
N ARG A 86 -4.94 3.83 -11.85
CA ARG A 86 -6.27 4.39 -12.07
C ARG A 86 -7.17 4.29 -10.84
N GLU A 87 -7.06 3.21 -10.07
CA GLU A 87 -7.80 3.08 -8.81
C GLU A 87 -7.35 4.16 -7.82
N LEU A 88 -6.02 4.36 -7.68
CA LEU A 88 -5.44 5.42 -6.85
C LEU A 88 -5.95 6.80 -7.29
N GLU A 89 -5.89 7.10 -8.59
CA GLU A 89 -6.36 8.36 -9.15
C GLU A 89 -7.84 8.63 -8.82
N ASN A 90 -8.72 7.64 -9.04
CA ASN A 90 -10.15 7.78 -8.78
C ASN A 90 -10.47 7.97 -7.30
N ARG A 91 -9.80 7.20 -6.41
CA ARG A 91 -9.99 7.33 -4.96
C ARG A 91 -9.53 8.70 -4.46
N VAL A 92 -8.35 9.16 -4.89
CA VAL A 92 -7.85 10.49 -4.51
C VAL A 92 -8.79 11.59 -5.05
N LYS A 93 -9.26 11.47 -6.30
CA LYS A 93 -10.22 12.41 -6.88
C LYS A 93 -11.50 12.49 -6.05
N ARG A 94 -12.07 11.34 -5.67
CA ARG A 94 -13.28 11.26 -4.84
C ARG A 94 -13.05 11.85 -3.45
N ALA A 95 -11.91 11.54 -2.82
CA ALA A 95 -11.56 12.06 -1.52
C ALA A 95 -11.46 13.60 -1.52
N VAL A 96 -10.91 14.20 -2.58
CA VAL A 96 -10.87 15.68 -2.73
C VAL A 96 -12.28 16.29 -2.84
N ILE A 97 -13.22 15.60 -3.49
CA ILE A 97 -14.61 16.06 -3.61
C ILE A 97 -15.31 15.98 -2.24
N MET A 98 -15.11 14.87 -1.53
CA MET A 98 -15.81 14.54 -0.28
C MET A 98 -15.17 15.16 0.96
N ALA A 99 -13.92 15.64 0.86
CA ALA A 99 -13.21 16.18 2.00
C ALA A 99 -14.00 17.32 2.65
N GLU A 100 -14.23 17.24 3.95
CA GLU A 100 -14.84 18.34 4.72
C GLU A 100 -13.76 19.14 5.49
N GLY A 101 -12.58 18.53 5.69
CA GLY A 101 -11.46 19.10 6.43
C GLY A 101 -10.31 19.62 5.56
N ASN A 102 -9.22 19.99 6.24
CA ASN A 102 -7.96 20.40 5.62
C ASN A 102 -7.01 19.22 5.36
N GLU A 103 -7.38 18.00 5.71
CA GLU A 103 -6.62 16.79 5.46
C GLU A 103 -7.54 15.67 5.00
N ILE A 104 -7.05 14.83 4.08
CA ILE A 104 -7.77 13.65 3.62
C ILE A 104 -7.51 12.49 4.59
N SER A 105 -8.60 11.91 5.08
CA SER A 105 -8.64 10.73 5.94
C SER A 105 -8.64 9.42 5.12
N ALA A 106 -8.39 8.29 5.80
CA ALA A 106 -8.43 6.98 5.16
C ALA A 106 -9.86 6.61 4.71
N ASP A 107 -10.87 7.04 5.48
CA ASP A 107 -12.29 6.83 5.20
C ASP A 107 -12.73 7.54 3.91
N GLU A 108 -12.30 8.80 3.70
CA GLU A 108 -12.62 9.56 2.48
C GLU A 108 -11.98 8.98 1.21
N LEU A 109 -10.86 8.27 1.35
CA LEU A 109 -10.22 7.53 0.26
C LEU A 109 -10.87 6.15 0.03
N GLU A 110 -11.79 5.74 0.92
CA GLU A 110 -12.43 4.43 0.96
C GLU A 110 -11.42 3.27 0.96
N ILE A 111 -10.17 3.56 1.33
CA ILE A 111 -9.14 2.55 1.56
C ILE A 111 -9.26 2.19 3.01
N THR A 112 -10.31 1.42 3.31
CA THR A 112 -10.32 0.61 4.50
C THR A 112 -9.03 -0.21 4.42
N PRO A 113 -8.15 -0.23 5.46
CA PRO A 113 -7.06 -1.19 5.50
C PRO A 113 -7.72 -2.50 5.16
N ALA A 114 -7.30 -3.09 4.03
CA ALA A 114 -7.96 -4.24 3.42
C ALA A 114 -8.48 -5.07 4.56
N GLU A 115 -9.79 -5.31 4.63
CA GLU A 115 -10.34 -6.28 5.56
C GLU A 115 -9.39 -7.46 5.45
N LYS A 116 -8.50 -7.57 6.45
CA LYS A 116 -7.60 -8.70 6.57
C LYS A 116 -8.62 -9.72 6.92
N ASP A 117 -9.15 -10.37 5.88
CA ASP A 117 -10.04 -11.50 5.92
C ASP A 117 -10.81 -11.50 7.24
N GLN A 118 -12.05 -10.98 7.26
CA GLN A 118 -12.90 -11.13 8.45
C GLN A 118 -13.18 -12.62 8.80
N SER A 119 -12.42 -13.60 8.28
CA SER A 119 -11.88 -14.61 9.19
C SER A 119 -11.05 -13.94 10.30
N LEU A 120 -11.77 -13.45 11.33
CA LEU A 120 -11.27 -13.49 12.70
C LEU A 120 -10.39 -14.74 12.78
N PRO A 121 -9.09 -14.64 13.09
CA PRO A 121 -8.34 -15.84 13.34
C PRO A 121 -9.09 -16.51 14.49
N LEU A 122 -9.82 -17.59 14.21
CA LEU A 122 -10.59 -18.34 15.20
C LEU A 122 -9.67 -18.89 16.31
N ASN A 123 -8.36 -18.68 16.15
CA ASN A 123 -7.31 -18.99 17.08
C ASN A 123 -6.85 -17.72 17.84
N LEU A 124 -7.20 -17.66 19.13
CA LEU A 124 -6.73 -16.62 20.06
C LEU A 124 -5.21 -16.46 20.06
N ARG A 125 -4.46 -17.53 19.71
CA ARG A 125 -3.00 -17.50 19.66
C ARG A 125 -2.49 -16.50 18.63
N THR A 126 -3.01 -16.53 17.40
CA THR A 126 -2.55 -15.65 16.32
C THR A 126 -2.96 -14.19 16.53
N VAL A 127 -4.11 -13.95 17.19
CA VAL A 127 -4.51 -12.60 17.63
C VAL A 127 -3.51 -12.05 18.65
N ARG A 128 -3.15 -12.87 19.66
CA ARG A 128 -2.19 -12.49 20.70
C ARG A 128 -0.80 -12.24 20.12
N GLU A 129 -0.33 -13.11 19.22
CA GLU A 129 0.97 -12.97 18.56
C GLU A 129 1.07 -11.68 17.75
N ARG A 130 0.01 -11.30 17.01
CA ARG A 130 -0.04 -10.03 16.26
C ARG A 130 -0.08 -8.81 17.17
N ALA A 131 -0.89 -8.86 18.23
CA ALA A 131 -0.98 -7.77 19.20
C ALA A 131 0.36 -7.55 19.93
N GLU A 132 1.00 -8.64 20.37
CA GLU A 132 2.33 -8.61 21.00
C GLU A 132 3.39 -8.06 20.03
N THR A 133 3.39 -8.50 18.76
CA THR A 133 4.33 -8.01 17.74
C THR A 133 4.19 -6.51 17.49
N ASN A 134 2.96 -6.03 17.32
CA ASN A 134 2.69 -4.62 17.08
C ASN A 134 3.10 -3.75 18.29
N ALA A 135 2.79 -4.21 19.50
CA ALA A 135 3.19 -3.51 20.73
C ALA A 135 4.71 -3.37 20.82
N ILE A 136 5.46 -4.42 20.49
CA ILE A 136 6.94 -4.41 20.49
C ILE A 136 7.49 -3.39 19.49
N ILE A 137 7.00 -3.39 18.25
CA ILE A 137 7.47 -2.47 17.21
C ILE A 137 7.21 -1.01 17.63
N GLN A 138 6.02 -0.72 18.15
CA GLN A 138 5.66 0.63 18.61
C GLN A 138 6.54 1.08 19.78
N ALA A 139 6.74 0.22 20.79
CA ALA A 139 7.57 0.56 21.94
C ALA A 139 9.04 0.79 21.58
N VAL A 140 9.60 -0.01 20.66
CA VAL A 140 10.98 0.17 20.18
C VAL A 140 11.12 1.44 19.35
N GLY A 141 10.13 1.76 18.50
CA GLY A 141 10.06 3.01 17.74
C GLY A 141 10.00 4.25 18.64
N HIS A 142 9.11 4.26 19.64
CA HIS A 142 9.00 5.34 20.62
C HIS A 142 10.25 5.48 21.51
N ALA A 143 10.96 4.38 21.75
CA ALA A 143 12.21 4.38 22.49
C ALA A 143 13.44 4.71 21.62
N GLY A 144 13.28 4.96 20.32
CA GLY A 144 14.38 5.24 19.40
C GLY A 144 15.42 4.13 19.33
N GLY A 145 14.99 2.86 19.44
CA GLY A 145 15.89 1.69 19.46
C GLY A 145 16.49 1.37 20.84
N ASN A 146 16.18 2.13 21.89
CA ASN A 146 16.63 1.83 23.25
C ASN A 146 15.79 0.69 23.86
N MET A 147 16.32 -0.54 23.81
CA MET A 147 15.62 -1.76 24.26
C MET A 147 15.22 -1.75 25.75
N SER A 148 15.96 -1.03 26.59
CA SER A 148 15.62 -0.83 28.01
C SER A 148 14.34 -0.03 28.17
N ARG A 149 14.27 1.09 27.45
CA ARG A 149 13.16 2.01 27.50
C ARG A 149 11.94 1.42 26.80
N ALA A 150 12.14 0.66 25.73
CA ALA A 150 11.08 -0.12 25.09
C ALA A 150 10.49 -1.18 26.04
N ALA A 151 11.32 -1.90 26.78
CA ALA A 151 10.86 -2.89 27.77
C ALA A 151 10.08 -2.22 28.91
N GLU A 152 10.53 -1.06 29.38
CA GLU A 152 9.84 -0.24 30.40
C GLU A 152 8.48 0.24 29.91
N LEU A 153 8.38 0.75 28.67
CA LEU A 153 7.12 1.18 28.05
C LEU A 153 6.12 0.02 27.92
N LEU A 154 6.62 -1.20 27.73
CA LEU A 154 5.80 -2.42 27.63
C LEU A 154 5.49 -3.06 28.99
N GLY A 155 6.06 -2.56 30.09
CA GLY A 155 5.90 -3.14 31.43
C GLY A 155 6.51 -4.53 31.58
N ILE A 156 7.52 -4.86 30.78
CA ILE A 156 8.19 -6.18 30.80
C ILE A 156 9.70 -6.05 31.05
N THR A 157 10.36 -7.16 31.36
CA THR A 157 11.81 -7.18 31.53
C THR A 157 12.52 -7.21 30.17
N ARG A 158 13.75 -6.66 30.09
CA ARG A 158 14.60 -6.72 28.88
C ARG A 158 14.76 -8.17 28.35
N PRO A 159 15.08 -9.19 29.17
CA PRO A 159 15.16 -10.57 28.68
C PRO A 159 13.85 -11.07 28.05
N THR A 160 12.70 -10.70 28.61
CA THR A 160 11.39 -11.04 28.04
C THR A 160 11.19 -10.36 26.68
N LEU A 161 11.58 -9.10 26.54
CA LEU A 161 11.54 -8.39 25.26
C LEU A 161 12.40 -9.09 24.20
N TYR A 162 13.65 -9.45 24.52
CA TYR A 162 14.52 -10.19 23.59
C TYR A 162 13.97 -11.56 23.23
N SER A 163 13.39 -12.28 24.19
CA SER A 163 12.73 -13.57 23.94
C SER A 163 11.53 -13.41 23.00
N LEU A 164 10.70 -12.37 23.18
CA LEU A 164 9.55 -12.10 22.30
C LEU A 164 10.00 -11.65 20.90
N MET A 165 11.04 -10.82 20.79
CA MET A 165 11.61 -10.43 19.50
C MET A 165 12.18 -11.63 18.74
N SER A 166 12.89 -12.53 19.42
CA SER A 166 13.40 -13.78 18.83
C SER A 166 12.26 -14.72 18.44
N LYS A 167 11.24 -14.86 19.29
CA LYS A 167 10.06 -15.70 19.03
C LYS A 167 9.28 -15.24 17.80
N TYR A 168 9.18 -13.93 17.56
CA TYR A 168 8.47 -13.34 16.43
C TYR A 168 9.39 -12.95 15.26
N ASN A 169 10.66 -13.34 15.32
CA ASN A 169 11.68 -13.09 14.29
C ASN A 169 11.82 -11.60 13.91
N LEU A 170 11.60 -10.71 14.88
CA LEU A 170 11.72 -9.26 14.72
C LEU A 170 13.19 -8.88 14.79
N LYS A 171 13.74 -8.45 13.65
CA LYS A 171 15.05 -7.79 13.57
C LYS A 171 14.80 -6.29 13.46
N VAL A 172 15.07 -5.57 14.54
CA VAL A 172 15.10 -4.10 14.57
C VAL A 172 16.55 -3.64 14.64
#